data_AF-A0AAV9K1F3-F1
#
_entry.id   AF-A0AAV9K1F3-F1
#
_cell.length_a   1.000
_cell.length_b   1.000
_cell.length_c   1.000
_cell.angle_alpha   90.00
_cell.angle_beta   90.00
_cell.angle_gamma   90.00
#
_symmetry.space_group_name_H-M   'P 1'
#
loop_
_entity.id
_entity.type
_entity.pdbx_description
1 polymer ?
#
loop_
_entity_poly.entity_id
_entity_poly.type
_entity_poly.pdbx_seq_one_letter_code
_entity_poly.pdbx_strand_id
1 'polypeptide(L)'
;MMRNKHTVDKHILWKLRNGSSSFWWDNWLGVGPLARYSTNNNRLNNDRIADFMENGHIRVTREETKINTYTWHKRIPFKCSFLLWRAIQGKLPTNKRLASFGIEPGSCYCCRSPGVDTIEHTFNTGIFAKKVWNYLLFHWGFKQTSCPLEI
;
A
#
# COMPACT_ATOMS: atom_id res chain seq x y z
N MET A 1 33.65 -33.36 -12.18
CA MET A 1 33.20 -32.52 -11.05
C MET A 1 34.41 -32.06 -10.26
N MET A 2 34.67 -30.75 -10.15
CA MET A 2 35.85 -30.24 -9.42
C MET A 2 35.71 -30.47 -7.91
N ARG A 3 36.68 -31.17 -7.32
CA ARG A 3 36.70 -31.60 -5.89
C ARG A 3 36.71 -30.44 -4.88
N ASN A 4 36.99 -29.21 -5.30
CA ASN A 4 37.15 -28.04 -4.42
C ASN A 4 36.03 -27.00 -4.53
N LYS A 5 34.90 -27.30 -5.20
CA LYS A 5 33.83 -26.31 -5.40
C LYS A 5 33.31 -25.71 -4.08
N HIS A 6 33.06 -26.56 -3.09
CA HIS A 6 32.54 -26.14 -1.77
C HIS A 6 33.51 -25.25 -0.95
N THR A 7 34.82 -25.36 -1.22
CA THR A 7 35.86 -24.55 -0.57
C THR A 7 36.00 -23.19 -1.24
N VAL A 8 35.91 -23.17 -2.57
CA VAL A 8 36.05 -21.95 -3.38
C VAL A 8 34.79 -21.08 -3.30
N ASP A 9 33.60 -21.67 -3.32
CA ASP A 9 32.31 -20.94 -3.31
C ASP A 9 32.15 -20.04 -2.07
N LYS A 10 32.79 -20.38 -0.94
CA LYS A 10 32.81 -19.54 0.28
C LYS A 10 33.57 -18.23 0.10
N HIS A 11 34.53 -18.21 -0.82
CA HIS A 11 35.44 -17.07 -1.06
C HIS A 11 35.08 -16.31 -2.35
N ILE A 12 34.11 -16.81 -3.12
CA ILE A 12 33.58 -16.10 -4.28
C ILE A 12 32.58 -15.05 -3.81
N LEU A 13 32.95 -13.79 -4.01
CA LEU A 13 32.04 -12.65 -3.87
C LEU A 13 31.36 -12.38 -5.21
N TRP A 14 30.05 -12.60 -5.27
CA TRP A 14 29.28 -12.25 -6.46
C TRP A 14 29.02 -10.75 -6.49
N LYS A 15 29.57 -10.05 -7.49
CA LYS A 15 29.30 -8.63 -7.70
C LYS A 15 27.82 -8.43 -8.07
N LEU A 16 27.11 -7.67 -7.24
CA LEU A 16 25.67 -7.38 -7.34
C LEU A 16 25.20 -6.84 -8.70
N ARG A 17 26.10 -6.22 -9.46
CA ARG A 17 25.81 -5.48 -10.69
C ARG A 17 25.38 -6.37 -11.88
N ASN A 18 25.49 -7.70 -11.79
CA ASN A 18 25.13 -8.62 -12.87
C ASN A 18 23.66 -9.09 -12.84
N GLY A 19 22.91 -8.80 -11.76
CA GLY A 19 21.48 -9.12 -11.63
C GLY A 19 21.10 -10.61 -11.67
N SER A 20 22.06 -11.52 -11.84
CA SER A 20 21.86 -12.96 -11.98
C SER A 20 22.00 -13.73 -10.67
N SER A 21 22.50 -13.08 -9.61
CA SER A 21 22.76 -13.72 -8.33
C SER A 21 21.47 -14.06 -7.59
N SER A 22 21.43 -15.26 -7.03
CA SER A 22 20.36 -15.73 -6.15
C SER A 22 20.38 -14.96 -4.84
N PHE A 23 19.21 -14.52 -4.39
CA PHE A 23 19.07 -13.82 -3.13
C PHE A 23 19.43 -14.71 -1.93
N TRP A 24 19.01 -15.98 -1.96
CA TRP A 24 19.20 -16.91 -0.83
C TRP A 24 20.46 -17.76 -0.94
N TRP A 25 20.83 -18.17 -2.15
CA TRP A 25 21.82 -19.23 -2.35
C TRP A 25 23.23 -18.72 -2.69
N ASP A 26 23.38 -17.47 -3.14
CA ASP A 26 24.69 -16.90 -3.51
C ASP A 26 25.30 -16.04 -2.39
N ASN A 27 26.63 -15.99 -2.36
CA ASN A 27 27.40 -15.17 -1.42
C ASN A 27 27.63 -13.74 -1.95
N TRP A 28 26.57 -12.94 -1.95
CA TRP A 28 26.61 -11.55 -2.43
C TRP A 28 26.90 -10.53 -1.32
N LEU A 29 26.74 -10.91 -0.05
CA LEU A 29 27.09 -10.10 1.14
C LEU A 29 28.49 -10.36 1.69
N GLY A 30 29.17 -11.42 1.23
CA GLY A 30 30.47 -11.84 1.77
C GLY A 30 30.43 -12.61 3.08
N VAL A 31 29.24 -12.88 3.62
CA VAL A 31 29.02 -13.68 4.84
C VAL A 31 28.60 -15.12 4.54
N GLY A 32 28.58 -15.50 3.26
CA GLY A 32 28.02 -16.75 2.77
C GLY A 32 26.56 -16.61 2.31
N PRO A 33 25.95 -17.70 1.80
CA PRO A 33 24.56 -17.71 1.39
C PRO A 33 23.60 -17.38 2.54
N LEU A 34 22.65 -16.48 2.30
CA LEU A 34 21.64 -16.10 3.31
C LEU A 34 20.77 -17.27 3.78
N ALA A 35 20.59 -18.29 2.94
CA ALA A 35 19.88 -19.52 3.29
C ALA A 35 20.39 -20.17 4.59
N ARG A 36 21.69 -20.03 4.90
CA ARG A 36 22.28 -20.57 6.14
C ARG A 36 21.72 -19.95 7.41
N TYR A 37 21.25 -18.71 7.33
CA TYR A 37 20.68 -17.97 8.46
C TYR A 37 19.16 -18.13 8.55
N SER A 38 18.52 -18.78 7.57
CA SER A 38 17.09 -19.08 7.61
C SER A 38 16.82 -20.33 8.44
N THR A 39 15.83 -20.25 9.34
CA THR A 39 15.38 -21.41 10.12
C THR A 39 14.50 -22.37 9.32
N ASN A 40 14.07 -21.99 8.11
CA ASN A 40 13.13 -22.77 7.31
C ASN A 40 13.47 -22.75 5.81
N ASN A 41 14.37 -23.66 5.42
CA ASN A 41 14.88 -23.76 4.04
C ASN A 41 13.81 -24.09 2.99
N ASN A 42 12.71 -24.74 3.38
CA ASN A 42 11.65 -25.14 2.45
C ASN A 42 10.83 -23.97 1.90
N ARG A 43 11.03 -22.74 2.42
CA ARG A 43 10.37 -21.52 1.95
C ARG A 43 11.27 -20.60 1.13
N LEU A 44 12.52 -21.01 0.89
CA LEU A 44 13.46 -20.19 0.14
C LEU A 44 13.24 -20.37 -1.35
N ASN A 45 12.68 -19.34 -1.98
CA ASN A 45 12.46 -19.31 -3.42
C ASN A 45 13.77 -19.07 -4.18
N ASN A 46 13.73 -19.24 -5.51
CA ASN A 46 14.84 -18.89 -6.40
C ASN A 46 14.83 -17.42 -6.84
N ASP A 47 14.37 -16.53 -5.96
CA ASP A 47 14.28 -15.10 -6.26
C ASP A 47 15.69 -14.51 -6.47
N ARG A 48 15.79 -13.55 -7.39
CA ARG A 48 17.06 -12.88 -7.70
C ARG A 48 17.21 -11.61 -6.90
N ILE A 49 18.44 -11.24 -6.58
CA ILE A 49 18.71 -9.97 -5.89
C ILE A 49 18.22 -8.77 -6.73
N ALA A 50 18.28 -8.86 -8.05
CA ALA A 50 17.80 -7.82 -8.96
C ALA A 50 16.31 -7.46 -8.73
N ASP A 51 15.48 -8.45 -8.39
CA ASP A 51 14.04 -8.24 -8.16
C ASP A 51 13.79 -7.36 -6.92
N PHE A 52 14.74 -7.36 -5.99
CA PHE A 52 14.72 -6.58 -4.77
C PHE A 52 15.60 -5.33 -4.85
N MET A 53 16.18 -4.99 -6.00
CA MET A 53 17.00 -3.79 -6.15
C MET A 53 16.26 -2.66 -6.87
N GLU A 54 16.37 -1.45 -6.34
CA GLU A 54 15.89 -0.21 -6.94
C GLU A 54 17.00 0.84 -6.84
N ASN A 55 17.47 1.36 -7.97
CA ASN A 55 18.60 2.31 -8.08
C ASN A 55 19.91 1.83 -7.41
N GLY A 56 20.19 0.52 -7.41
CA GLY A 56 21.40 -0.05 -6.82
C GLY A 56 21.33 -0.29 -5.31
N HIS A 57 20.19 -0.02 -4.69
CA HIS A 57 19.92 -0.31 -3.27
C HIS A 57 18.86 -1.41 -3.15
N ILE A 58 18.93 -2.21 -2.08
CA ILE A 58 17.84 -3.14 -1.75
C ILE A 58 16.60 -2.32 -1.40
N ARG A 59 15.45 -2.69 -1.97
CA ARG A 59 14.15 -2.10 -1.70
C ARG A 59 13.84 -2.29 -0.22
N VAL A 60 13.92 -1.21 0.54
CA VAL A 60 13.44 -1.17 1.91
C VAL A 60 11.90 -1.16 1.86
N THR A 61 11.28 -2.10 2.57
CA THR A 61 9.82 -2.14 2.73
C THR A 61 9.35 -0.78 3.23
N ARG A 62 8.33 -0.19 2.59
CA ARG A 62 7.79 1.11 3.00
C ARG A 62 7.34 1.01 4.46
N GLU A 63 7.76 1.96 5.30
CA GLU A 63 7.29 2.04 6.68
C GLU A 63 5.75 2.12 6.72
N GLU A 64 5.12 1.28 7.53
CA GLU A 64 3.68 1.32 7.72
C GLU A 64 3.30 2.62 8.44
N THR A 65 2.65 3.52 7.73
CA THR A 65 2.07 4.71 8.36
C THR A 65 0.91 4.30 9.28
N LYS A 66 0.63 5.09 10.33
CA LYS A 66 -0.54 4.89 11.21
C LYS A 66 -1.85 4.79 10.42
N ILE A 67 -1.94 5.49 9.29
CA ILE A 67 -3.10 5.41 8.40
C ILE A 67 -3.28 4.00 7.83
N ASN A 68 -2.18 3.31 7.48
CA ASN A 68 -2.23 1.95 6.94
C ASN A 68 -2.74 0.94 7.97
N THR A 69 -2.28 1.07 9.22
CA THR A 69 -2.71 0.18 10.32
C THR A 69 -4.19 0.35 10.64
N TYR A 70 -4.72 1.58 10.61
CA TYR A 70 -6.16 1.82 10.76
C TYR A 70 -6.96 1.38 9.53
N THR A 71 -6.44 1.61 8.31
CA THR A 71 -7.16 1.30 7.06
C THR A 71 -7.41 -0.20 6.91
N TRP A 72 -6.41 -1.05 7.22
CA TRP A 72 -6.50 -2.50 7.03
C TRP A 72 -6.76 -3.27 8.33
N HIS A 73 -7.39 -2.63 9.31
CA HIS A 73 -7.68 -3.27 10.59
C HIS A 73 -8.63 -4.47 10.43
N LYS A 74 -8.34 -5.59 11.10
CA LYS A 74 -9.05 -6.88 10.95
C LYS A 74 -10.56 -6.84 11.17
N ARG A 75 -11.06 -5.86 11.94
CA ARG A 75 -12.50 -5.69 12.23
C ARG A 75 -13.25 -4.89 11.17
N ILE A 76 -12.54 -4.30 10.20
CA ILE A 76 -13.14 -3.50 9.14
C ILE A 76 -13.41 -4.43 7.95
N PRO A 77 -14.64 -4.48 7.41
CA PRO A 77 -14.92 -5.22 6.20
C PRO A 77 -14.03 -4.74 5.05
N PHE A 78 -13.47 -5.68 4.27
CA PHE A 78 -12.53 -5.37 3.19
C PHE A 78 -13.02 -4.27 2.23
N LYS A 79 -14.32 -4.26 1.90
CA LYS A 79 -14.93 -3.24 1.04
C LYS A 79 -14.78 -1.82 1.60
N CYS A 80 -14.89 -1.66 2.93
CA CYS A 80 -14.72 -0.37 3.60
C CYS A 80 -13.25 0.06 3.60
N SER A 81 -12.32 -0.86 3.92
CA SER A 81 -10.88 -0.60 3.84
C SER A 81 -10.44 -0.21 2.43
N PHE A 82 -10.92 -0.94 1.42
CA PHE A 82 -10.61 -0.68 0.02
C PHE A 82 -11.15 0.68 -0.45
N LEU A 83 -12.39 1.02 -0.05
CA LEU A 83 -12.98 2.33 -0.34
C LEU A 83 -12.17 3.47 0.31
N LEU A 84 -11.81 3.31 1.59
CA LEU A 84 -11.01 4.29 2.33
C LEU A 84 -9.62 4.45 1.69
N TRP A 85 -8.96 3.36 1.34
CA TRP A 85 -7.69 3.40 0.60
C TRP A 85 -7.83 4.14 -0.73
N ARG A 86 -8.88 3.86 -1.52
CA ARG A 86 -9.16 4.60 -2.77
C ARG A 86 -9.38 6.09 -2.53
N ALA A 87 -10.04 6.45 -1.44
CA ALA A 87 -10.27 7.84 -1.04
C ALA A 87 -8.96 8.55 -0.68
N ILE A 88 -8.15 7.96 0.20
CA ILE A 88 -6.83 8.49 0.60
C ILE A 88 -5.92 8.69 -0.60
N GLN A 89 -5.97 7.76 -1.56
CA GLN A 89 -5.16 7.83 -2.79
C GLN A 89 -5.71 8.83 -3.83
N GLY A 90 -6.84 9.49 -3.59
CA GLY A 90 -7.45 10.41 -4.55
C GLY A 90 -7.97 9.71 -5.81
N LYS A 91 -8.21 8.40 -5.75
CA LYS A 91 -8.58 7.55 -6.90
C LYS A 91 -10.09 7.37 -7.05
N LEU A 92 -10.89 8.16 -6.35
CA LEU A 92 -12.34 8.14 -6.53
C LEU A 92 -12.73 8.96 -7.77
N PRO A 93 -13.74 8.51 -8.55
CA PRO A 93 -14.23 9.21 -9.74
C PRO A 93 -15.07 10.43 -9.33
N THR A 94 -14.43 11.38 -8.67
CA THR A 94 -15.01 12.66 -8.27
C THR A 94 -14.90 13.65 -9.42
N ASN A 95 -15.79 14.62 -9.50
CA ASN A 95 -15.75 15.67 -10.53
C ASN A 95 -14.40 16.39 -10.57
N LYS A 96 -13.79 16.64 -9.40
CA LYS A 96 -12.42 17.20 -9.32
C LYS A 96 -11.38 16.31 -10.02
N ARG A 97 -11.50 15.00 -9.88
CA ARG A 97 -10.59 14.04 -10.53
C ARG A 97 -10.90 13.89 -12.02
N LEU A 98 -12.17 13.89 -12.41
CA LEU A 98 -12.58 13.85 -13.81
C LEU A 98 -12.12 15.10 -14.57
N ALA A 99 -12.21 16.28 -13.95
CA ALA A 99 -11.68 17.53 -14.50
C ALA A 99 -10.16 17.46 -14.76
N SER A 100 -9.40 16.77 -13.89
CA SER A 100 -7.96 16.57 -14.12
C SER A 100 -7.64 15.69 -15.35
N PHE A 101 -8.61 14.93 -15.84
CA PHE A 101 -8.52 14.16 -17.08
C PHE A 101 -9.14 14.89 -18.28
N GLY A 102 -9.55 16.15 -18.14
CA GLY A 102 -10.19 16.93 -19.20
C GLY A 102 -11.65 16.56 -19.48
N ILE A 103 -12.30 15.81 -18.58
CA ILE A 103 -13.72 15.47 -18.68
C ILE A 103 -14.52 16.58 -18.00
N GLU A 104 -15.54 17.11 -18.70
CA GLU A 104 -16.42 18.14 -18.14
C GLU A 104 -17.15 17.62 -16.89
N PRO A 105 -17.06 18.32 -15.75
CA PRO A 105 -17.67 17.88 -14.51
C PRO A 105 -19.21 17.96 -14.60
N GLY A 106 -19.88 16.82 -14.41
CA GLY A 106 -21.33 16.73 -14.40
C GLY A 106 -21.95 17.23 -13.09
N SER A 107 -23.28 17.16 -12.99
CA SER A 107 -24.01 17.45 -11.74
C SER A 107 -23.58 16.49 -10.63
N CYS A 108 -23.33 17.01 -9.43
CA CYS A 108 -23.02 16.15 -8.28
C CYS A 108 -24.21 15.24 -7.94
N TYR A 109 -23.98 13.94 -7.80
CA TYR A 109 -25.02 12.96 -7.47
C TYR A 109 -25.62 13.19 -6.06
N CYS A 110 -24.84 13.74 -5.13
CA CYS A 110 -25.26 13.97 -3.75
C CYS A 110 -26.23 15.15 -3.58
N CYS A 111 -26.03 16.24 -4.33
CA CYS A 111 -26.73 17.50 -4.11
C CYS A 111 -27.63 17.93 -5.28
N ARG A 112 -27.53 17.28 -6.46
CA ARG A 112 -28.21 17.68 -7.71
C ARG A 112 -28.02 19.16 -8.09
N SER A 113 -27.03 19.83 -7.51
CA SER A 113 -26.63 21.19 -7.82
C SER A 113 -25.45 21.16 -8.80
N PRO A 114 -25.34 22.14 -9.72
CA PRO A 114 -24.12 22.34 -10.48
C PRO A 114 -23.00 22.66 -9.49
N GLY A 115 -21.98 21.81 -9.41
CA GLY A 115 -20.94 21.94 -8.41
C GLY A 115 -19.91 20.82 -8.43
N VAL A 116 -18.74 21.12 -7.87
CA VAL A 116 -17.58 20.22 -7.82
C VAL A 116 -17.82 19.16 -6.74
N ASP A 117 -18.03 17.91 -7.15
CA ASP A 117 -17.92 16.76 -6.26
C ASP A 117 -16.43 16.52 -5.92
N THR A 118 -16.11 16.54 -4.63
CA THR A 118 -14.79 16.27 -4.05
C THR A 118 -14.92 15.17 -3.01
N ILE A 119 -13.81 14.52 -2.63
CA ILE A 119 -13.82 13.47 -1.60
C ILE A 119 -14.37 14.02 -0.27
N GLU A 120 -14.00 15.24 0.10
CA GLU A 120 -14.56 15.92 1.28
C GLU A 120 -16.07 16.14 1.16
N HIS A 121 -16.55 16.53 -0.03
CA HIS A 121 -17.97 16.65 -0.28
C HIS A 121 -18.69 15.30 -0.18
N THR A 122 -18.13 14.25 -0.78
CA THR A 122 -18.73 12.91 -0.79
C THR A 122 -18.81 12.28 0.61
N PHE A 123 -17.81 12.50 1.47
CA PHE A 123 -17.69 11.81 2.76
C PHE A 123 -17.89 12.68 4.01
N ASN A 124 -17.84 14.01 3.92
CA ASN A 124 -17.90 14.88 5.09
C ASN A 124 -18.97 15.98 4.95
N THR A 125 -18.82 16.88 3.98
CA THR A 125 -19.63 18.12 3.92
C THR A 125 -20.95 17.96 3.17
N GLY A 126 -21.06 16.95 2.30
CA GLY A 126 -22.24 16.71 1.46
C GLY A 126 -23.48 16.27 2.24
N ILE A 127 -24.64 16.54 1.66
CA ILE A 127 -25.95 16.21 2.25
C ILE A 127 -26.07 14.71 2.49
N PHE A 128 -25.56 13.91 1.56
CA PHE A 128 -25.52 12.46 1.69
C PHE A 128 -24.64 12.00 2.86
N ALA A 129 -23.41 12.52 2.95
CA ALA A 129 -22.48 12.21 4.03
C ALA A 129 -23.08 12.50 5.40
N LYS A 130 -23.68 13.68 5.58
CA LYS A 130 -24.34 14.07 6.83
C LYS A 130 -25.45 13.09 7.23
N LYS A 131 -26.28 12.65 6.27
CA LYS A 131 -27.33 11.66 6.54
C LYS A 131 -26.75 10.31 6.99
N VAL A 132 -25.70 9.83 6.32
CA VAL A 132 -25.03 8.58 6.68
C VAL A 132 -24.40 8.67 8.07
N TRP A 133 -23.68 9.76 8.37
CA TRP A 133 -23.07 9.96 9.68
C TRP A 133 -24.12 10.10 10.78
N ASN A 134 -25.20 10.85 10.56
CA ASN A 134 -26.30 10.94 11.53
C ASN A 134 -26.89 9.56 11.84
N TYR A 135 -27.08 8.73 10.82
CA TYR A 135 -27.59 7.36 11.00
C TYR A 135 -26.63 6.50 11.81
N LEU A 136 -25.34 6.52 11.49
CA LEU A 136 -24.31 5.76 12.20
C LEU A 136 -24.15 6.23 13.65
N LEU A 137 -24.10 7.55 13.86
CA LEU A 137 -23.98 8.16 15.18
C LEU A 137 -25.21 7.87 16.05
N PHE A 138 -26.41 7.96 15.48
CA PHE A 138 -27.65 7.58 16.16
C PHE A 138 -27.63 6.11 16.58
N HIS A 139 -27.22 5.20 15.68
CA HIS A 139 -27.08 3.78 15.99
C HIS A 139 -26.02 3.49 17.06
N TRP A 140 -25.02 4.35 17.20
CA TRP A 140 -23.97 4.25 18.22
C TRP A 140 -24.28 5.04 19.49
N GLY A 141 -25.47 5.65 19.60
CA GLY A 141 -25.91 6.38 20.79
C GLY A 141 -25.33 7.79 20.94
N PHE A 142 -24.66 8.32 19.92
CA PHE A 142 -24.13 9.67 19.91
C PHE A 142 -25.20 10.65 19.39
N LYS A 143 -25.67 11.57 20.25
CA LYS A 143 -26.50 12.71 19.84
C LYS A 143 -25.57 13.83 19.36
N GLN A 144 -25.62 14.16 18.08
CA GLN A 144 -24.66 15.07 17.46
C GLN A 144 -24.94 16.55 17.80
N THR A 145 -23.92 17.30 18.23
CA THR A 145 -23.94 18.78 18.25
C THR A 145 -23.03 19.43 17.20
N SER A 146 -22.16 18.69 16.50
CA SER A 146 -21.42 19.19 15.32
C SER A 146 -20.72 18.06 14.56
N CYS A 147 -20.32 18.31 13.31
CA CYS A 147 -19.78 17.33 12.36
C CYS A 147 -18.47 16.68 12.87
N PRO A 148 -18.21 15.36 12.70
CA PRO A 148 -17.12 14.68 13.41
C PRO A 148 -15.74 14.81 12.76
N LEU A 149 -15.59 15.55 11.66
CA LEU A 149 -14.35 15.61 10.89
C LEU A 149 -14.03 17.07 10.51
N GLU A 150 -13.75 17.90 11.51
CA GLU A 150 -12.81 19.01 11.33
C GLU A 150 -11.41 18.42 11.49
N ILE A 151 -10.71 18.25 10.37
CA ILE A 151 -9.26 17.99 10.32
C ILE A 151 -8.61 19.31 9.91
#